data_AF-A0A239WVU1-F1
#
_entry.id   AF-A0A239WVU1-F1
#
_cell.length_a   1.000
_cell.length_b   1.000
_cell.length_c   1.000
_cell.angle_alpha   90.00
_cell.angle_beta   90.00
_cell.angle_gamma   90.00
#
_symmetry.space_group_name_H-M   'P 1'
#
loop_
_entity.id
_entity.type
_entity.pdbx_description
1 polymer ?
#
loop_
_entity_poly.entity_id
_entity_poly.type
_entity_poly.pdbx_seq_one_letter_code
_entity_poly.pdbx_strand_id
1 'polypeptide(L)'
;MRQTIKDIEVNVAYRWFLVLTLEDKVPHFTTYGKNYNRRFQDKQVIEAIFSHILGLCLNAGLIDPTDIFVDGTHIKAAANNHKYINQEVDAQAKFMSAQLEREIAKDRGKHGKKSLGIAKEKEPISKKISTTDPDSGWFHKASFCL
;
A
#
# COMPACT_ATOMS: atom_id res chain seq x y z
N MET A 1 5.41 -9.15 -14.70
CA MET A 1 5.07 -10.24 -15.64
C MET A 1 5.95 -10.32 -16.88
N ARG A 2 6.28 -9.23 -17.60
CA ARG A 2 7.15 -9.34 -18.79
C ARG A 2 8.55 -9.86 -18.47
N GLN A 3 9.17 -9.38 -17.39
CA GLN A 3 10.49 -9.86 -16.96
C GLN A 3 10.45 -11.33 -16.56
N THR A 4 9.47 -11.73 -15.74
CA THR A 4 9.27 -13.14 -15.32
C THR A 4 9.16 -14.10 -16.50
N ILE A 5 8.55 -13.68 -17.62
CA ILE A 5 8.44 -14.51 -18.83
C ILE A 5 9.79 -14.69 -19.51
N LYS A 6 10.60 -13.63 -19.58
CA LYS A 6 12.00 -13.76 -20.05
C LYS A 6 12.80 -14.69 -19.15
N ASP A 7 12.57 -14.62 -17.85
CA ASP A 7 13.25 -15.49 -16.90
C ASP A 7 12.81 -16.95 -17.08
N ILE A 8 11.54 -17.23 -17.38
CA ILE A 8 11.04 -18.58 -17.68
C ILE A 8 11.67 -19.17 -18.95
N GLU A 9 12.03 -18.34 -19.93
CA GLU A 9 12.69 -18.82 -21.17
C GLU A 9 14.05 -19.47 -20.87
N VAL A 10 14.81 -18.92 -19.92
CA VAL A 10 16.18 -19.35 -19.61
C VAL A 10 16.30 -20.17 -18.32
N ASN A 11 15.37 -20.02 -17.38
CA ASN A 11 15.44 -20.65 -16.06
C ASN A 11 14.67 -21.98 -16.03
N VAL A 12 15.41 -23.08 -15.99
CA VAL A 12 14.87 -24.45 -15.95
C VAL A 12 13.99 -24.70 -14.71
N ALA A 13 14.32 -24.10 -13.55
CA ALA A 13 13.53 -24.27 -12.33
C ALA A 13 12.12 -23.68 -12.48
N TYR A 14 11.98 -22.55 -13.18
CA TYR A 14 10.68 -21.96 -13.45
C TYR A 14 9.87 -22.78 -14.46
N ARG A 15 10.52 -23.38 -15.46
CA ARG A 15 9.86 -24.30 -16.39
C ARG A 15 9.35 -25.54 -15.67
N TRP A 16 10.17 -26.14 -14.81
CA TRP A 16 9.78 -27.27 -13.96
C TRP A 16 8.59 -26.93 -13.07
N PHE A 17 8.62 -25.78 -12.38
CA PHE A 17 7.53 -25.33 -11.52
C PHE A 17 6.20 -25.15 -12.29
N LEU A 18 6.28 -24.70 -13.54
CA LEU A 18 5.13 -24.51 -14.42
C LEU A 18 4.73 -25.75 -15.20
N VAL A 19 5.39 -26.89 -14.96
CA VAL A 19 5.19 -28.15 -15.67
C VAL A 19 5.35 -27.97 -17.19
N LEU A 20 6.36 -27.18 -17.57
CA LEU A 20 6.79 -26.99 -18.95
C LEU A 20 8.05 -27.81 -19.21
N THR A 21 8.05 -28.54 -20.32
CA THR A 21 9.27 -29.18 -20.83
C THR A 21 10.22 -28.14 -21.44
N LEU A 22 11.44 -28.57 -21.76
CA LEU A 22 12.43 -27.70 -22.41
C LEU A 22 11.99 -27.29 -23.83
N GLU A 23 11.17 -28.10 -24.48
CA GLU A 23 10.70 -27.88 -25.85
C GLU A 23 9.40 -27.06 -25.89
N ASP A 24 8.65 -27.04 -24.79
CA ASP A 24 7.39 -26.31 -24.73
C ASP A 24 7.55 -24.80 -24.94
N LYS A 25 6.64 -24.20 -25.69
CA LYS A 25 6.65 -22.75 -25.88
C LYS A 25 6.18 -22.05 -24.61
N VAL A 26 6.94 -21.07 -24.14
CA VAL A 26 6.52 -20.23 -23.01
C VAL A 26 5.27 -19.43 -23.41
N PRO A 27 4.17 -19.50 -22.62
CA PRO A 27 2.97 -18.75 -22.91
C PRO A 27 3.22 -17.23 -22.89
N HIS A 28 2.48 -16.49 -23.70
CA HIS A 28 2.58 -15.04 -23.75
C HIS A 28 2.27 -14.39 -22.38
N PHE A 29 2.91 -13.27 -22.06
CA PHE A 29 2.80 -12.63 -20.72
C PHE A 29 1.36 -12.28 -20.31
N THR A 30 0.48 -12.04 -21.28
CA THR A 30 -0.94 -11.75 -21.03
C THR A 30 -1.70 -12.97 -20.54
N THR A 31 -1.29 -14.18 -20.92
CA THR A 31 -1.92 -15.44 -20.50
C THR A 31 -1.84 -15.60 -18.99
N TYR A 32 -0.66 -15.35 -18.41
CA TYR A 32 -0.47 -15.40 -16.97
C TYR A 32 -1.24 -14.32 -16.24
N GLY A 33 -1.23 -13.07 -16.74
CA GLY A 33 -2.00 -11.99 -16.12
C GLY A 33 -3.50 -12.28 -16.09
N LYS A 34 -4.06 -12.81 -17.19
CA LYS A 34 -5.47 -13.22 -17.26
C LYS A 34 -5.77 -14.42 -16.36
N ASN A 35 -4.87 -15.42 -16.32
CA ASN A 35 -5.05 -16.59 -15.46
C ASN A 35 -5.00 -16.22 -13.98
N TYR A 36 -4.05 -15.36 -13.60
CA TYR A 36 -3.92 -14.82 -12.26
C TYR A 36 -5.19 -14.08 -11.84
N ASN A 37 -5.64 -13.10 -12.64
CA ASN A 37 -6.85 -12.37 -12.35
C ASN A 37 -8.08 -13.27 -12.22
N ARG A 38 -8.19 -14.34 -13.02
CA ARG A 38 -9.32 -15.28 -12.94
C ARG A 38 -9.25 -16.19 -11.71
N ARG A 39 -8.07 -16.76 -11.43
CA ARG A 39 -7.88 -17.71 -10.31
C ARG A 39 -7.94 -17.02 -8.94
N PHE A 40 -7.44 -15.80 -8.86
CA PHE A 40 -7.35 -15.01 -7.63
C PHE A 40 -8.31 -13.82 -7.63
N GLN A 41 -9.39 -13.92 -8.42
CA GLN A 41 -10.45 -12.92 -8.41
C GLN A 41 -11.12 -12.88 -7.04
N ASP A 42 -11.33 -14.05 -6.46
CA ASP A 42 -11.81 -14.21 -5.10
C ASP A 42 -10.63 -14.05 -4.13
N LYS A 43 -10.55 -12.86 -3.54
CA LYS A 43 -9.48 -12.49 -2.61
C LYS A 43 -9.63 -13.16 -1.24
N GLN A 44 -10.79 -13.76 -0.95
CA GLN A 44 -11.09 -14.31 0.39
C GLN A 44 -10.09 -15.38 0.80
N VAL A 45 -9.67 -16.24 -0.12
CA VAL A 45 -8.71 -17.32 0.20
C VAL A 45 -7.33 -16.78 0.53
N ILE A 46 -6.83 -15.82 -0.25
CA ILE A 46 -5.53 -15.20 0.00
C ILE A 46 -5.56 -14.43 1.32
N GLU A 47 -6.63 -13.69 1.56
CA GLU A 47 -6.83 -12.92 2.78
C GLU A 47 -6.89 -13.84 4.00
N ALA A 48 -7.62 -14.96 3.93
CA ALA A 48 -7.69 -15.94 5.00
C ALA A 48 -6.33 -16.57 5.31
N ILE A 49 -5.55 -16.94 4.29
CA ILE A 49 -4.19 -17.48 4.46
C ILE A 49 -3.28 -16.43 5.09
N PHE A 50 -3.32 -15.19 4.60
CA PHE A 50 -2.50 -14.10 5.12
C PHE A 50 -2.84 -13.81 6.58
N SER A 51 -4.12 -13.65 6.92
CA SER A 51 -4.57 -13.41 8.30
C SER A 51 -4.22 -14.57 9.23
N HIS A 52 -4.27 -15.82 8.75
CA HIS A 52 -3.84 -16.97 9.54
C HIS A 52 -2.35 -16.90 9.86
N ILE A 53 -1.49 -16.66 8.87
CA ILE A 53 -0.05 -16.52 9.05
C ILE A 53 0.27 -15.34 9.97
N LEU A 54 -0.41 -14.20 9.78
CA LEU A 54 -0.26 -13.03 10.62
C LEU A 54 -0.61 -13.33 12.09
N GLY A 55 -1.69 -14.07 12.32
CA GLY A 55 -2.09 -14.54 13.65
C GLY A 55 -1.04 -15.44 14.30
N LEU A 56 -0.43 -16.35 13.53
CA LEU A 56 0.67 -17.18 14.02
C LEU A 56 1.88 -16.33 14.43
N CYS A 57 2.24 -15.33 13.63
CA CYS A 57 3.35 -14.43 13.94
C CYS A 57 3.08 -13.58 15.20
N LEU A 58 1.83 -13.11 15.38
CA LEU A 58 1.41 -12.39 16.58
C LEU A 58 1.50 -13.29 17.82
N ASN A 59 0.98 -14.51 17.73
CA ASN A 59 1.02 -15.48 18.84
C ASN A 59 2.45 -15.90 19.20
N ALA A 60 3.35 -15.94 18.22
CA ALA A 60 4.77 -16.21 18.42
C ALA A 60 5.56 -15.00 18.95
N GLY A 61 4.92 -13.83 19.13
CA GLY A 61 5.58 -12.61 19.59
C GLY A 61 6.57 -12.03 18.58
N LEU A 62 6.44 -12.38 17.29
CA LEU A 62 7.32 -11.89 16.22
C LEU A 62 6.92 -10.50 15.72
N ILE A 63 5.72 -10.04 16.07
CA ILE A 63 5.16 -8.76 15.65
C ILE A 63 4.70 -8.03 16.91
N ASP A 64 5.18 -6.80 17.09
CA ASP A 64 4.66 -5.87 18.09
C ASP A 64 3.56 -5.00 17.44
N PRO A 65 2.29 -5.14 17.84
CA PRO A 65 1.20 -4.33 17.28
C PRO A 65 1.16 -2.89 17.81
N THR A 66 2.03 -2.53 18.76
CA THR A 66 2.02 -1.22 19.42
C THR A 66 2.47 -0.10 18.48
N ASP A 67 3.47 -0.38 17.65
CA ASP A 67 4.06 0.61 16.76
C ASP A 67 3.88 0.20 15.28
N ILE A 68 3.05 0.96 14.56
CA ILE A 68 2.85 0.77 13.12
C ILE A 68 3.80 1.69 12.37
N PHE A 69 4.86 1.13 11.79
CA PHE A 69 5.73 1.84 10.86
C PHE A 69 5.19 1.72 9.44
N VAL A 70 4.66 2.82 8.91
CA VAL A 70 4.29 2.92 7.50
C VAL A 70 5.41 3.64 6.76
N ASP A 71 6.11 2.93 5.88
CA ASP A 71 7.10 3.58 5.00
C ASP A 71 6.38 4.48 3.99
N GLY A 72 6.84 5.73 3.86
CA GLY A 72 6.28 6.76 2.99
C GLY A 72 6.63 6.58 1.51
N THR A 73 6.85 5.35 1.05
CA THR A 73 7.14 5.07 -0.35
C THR A 73 5.92 5.38 -1.21
N HIS A 74 6.04 6.42 -2.03
CA HIS A 74 4.99 6.82 -2.96
C HIS A 74 5.05 5.94 -4.21
N ILE A 75 4.05 5.08 -4.40
CA ILE A 75 3.88 4.30 -5.62
C ILE A 75 3.02 5.11 -6.59
N LYS A 76 3.42 5.18 -7.86
CA LYS A 76 2.58 5.81 -8.89
C LYS A 76 1.31 5.00 -9.07
N ALA A 77 0.17 5.61 -8.79
CA ALA A 77 -1.14 5.04 -9.08
C ALA A 77 -1.33 4.85 -10.60
N ALA A 78 -2.06 3.80 -10.99
CA ALA A 78 -2.46 3.58 -12.37
C ALA A 78 -3.72 4.39 -12.73
N ALA A 79 -3.68 5.70 -12.45
CA ALA A 79 -4.82 6.61 -12.52
C ALA A 79 -4.59 7.72 -13.56
N ASN A 80 -5.67 8.15 -14.24
CA ASN A 80 -5.61 9.31 -15.14
C ASN A 80 -5.91 10.60 -14.34
N ASN A 81 -4.94 11.51 -14.32
CA ASN A 81 -5.00 12.81 -13.66
C ASN A 81 -6.04 13.78 -14.26
N HIS A 82 -6.56 13.51 -15.45
CA HIS A 82 -7.61 14.32 -16.08
C HIS A 82 -9.02 13.75 -15.87
N LYS A 83 -9.18 12.58 -15.25
CA LYS A 83 -10.49 11.94 -15.02
C LYS A 83 -10.79 11.84 -13.53
N TYR A 84 -11.35 12.91 -12.97
CA TYR A 84 -11.67 13.00 -11.54
C TYR A 84 -13.06 13.59 -11.30
N ILE A 85 -13.59 13.31 -10.11
CA ILE A 85 -14.81 13.90 -9.56
C ILE A 85 -14.42 14.60 -8.26
N ASN A 86 -14.96 15.80 -8.03
CA ASN A 86 -14.81 16.47 -6.75
C ASN A 86 -15.84 15.90 -5.79
N GLN A 87 -15.37 15.36 -4.67
CA GLN A 87 -16.24 14.87 -3.61
C GLN A 87 -15.85 15.55 -2.31
N GLU A 88 -16.85 15.97 -1.54
CA GLU A 88 -16.66 16.37 -0.15
C GLU A 88 -16.40 15.11 0.66
N VAL A 89 -15.20 15.03 1.22
CA VAL A 89 -14.78 13.91 2.06
C VAL A 89 -14.47 14.47 3.42
N ASP A 90 -15.04 13.83 4.44
CA ASP A 90 -14.69 14.10 5.82
C ASP A 90 -13.18 13.98 5.98
N ALA A 91 -12.61 14.92 6.73
CA ALA A 91 -11.19 14.88 7.04
C ALA A 91 -10.93 13.59 7.84
N GLN A 92 -10.36 12.57 7.17
CA GLN A 92 -9.99 11.31 7.82
C GLN A 92 -9.20 11.60 9.10
N ALA A 93 -9.70 11.06 10.21
CA ALA A 93 -9.00 11.05 11.47
C ALA A 93 -7.67 10.32 11.24
N LYS A 94 -6.56 11.03 11.47
CA LYS A 94 -5.24 10.39 11.46
C LYS A 94 -5.23 9.37 12.59
N PHE A 95 -5.20 8.09 12.24
CA PHE A 95 -4.97 7.03 13.22
C PHE A 95 -3.69 7.40 14.00
N MET A 96 -3.81 7.51 15.32
CA MET A 96 -2.75 7.94 16.26
C MET A 96 -2.41 9.44 16.36
N SER A 97 -3.24 10.37 15.87
CA SER A 97 -2.99 11.82 16.07
C SER A 97 -2.80 12.20 17.55
N ALA A 98 -3.65 11.68 18.42
CA ALA A 98 -3.61 11.98 19.85
C ALA A 98 -2.37 11.41 20.56
N GLN A 99 -1.79 10.32 20.06
CA GLN A 99 -0.53 9.77 20.59
C GLN A 99 0.65 10.61 20.10
N LEU A 100 0.67 10.95 18.81
CA LEU A 100 1.69 11.82 18.22
C LEU A 100 1.73 13.20 18.92
N GLU A 101 0.57 13.80 19.19
CA GLU A 101 0.49 15.08 19.92
C GLU A 101 1.06 14.98 21.33
N ARG A 102 0.81 13.86 22.04
CA ARG A 102 1.38 13.59 23.37
C ARG A 102 2.90 13.45 23.33
N GLU A 103 3.43 12.76 22.33
CA GLU A 103 4.88 12.59 22.13
C GLU A 103 5.55 13.93 21.79
N ILE A 104 4.96 14.70 20.86
CA ILE A 104 5.44 16.04 20.51
C ILE A 104 5.42 16.96 21.75
N ALA A 105 4.39 16.90 22.58
CA ALA A 105 4.31 17.71 23.80
C ALA A 105 5.42 17.35 24.81
N LYS A 106 5.69 16.05 25.02
CA LYS A 106 6.79 15.57 25.86
C LYS A 106 8.14 16.05 25.34
N ASP A 107 8.38 15.93 24.03
CA ASP A 107 9.62 16.37 23.39
C ASP A 107 9.82 17.88 23.52
N ARG A 108 8.78 18.68 23.26
CA ARG A 108 8.83 20.13 23.42
C ARG A 108 9.08 20.56 24.86
N GLY A 109 8.53 19.84 25.84
CA GLY A 109 8.82 20.06 27.25
C GLY A 109 10.30 19.83 27.59
N LYS A 110 10.89 18.73 27.10
CA LYS A 110 12.34 18.48 27.24
C LYS A 110 13.18 19.60 26.62
N HIS A 111 12.72 20.16 25.51
CA HIS A 111 13.38 21.25 24.81
C HIS A 111 12.98 22.66 25.27
N GLY A 112 12.19 22.81 26.36
CA GLY A 112 11.77 24.12 26.89
C GLY A 112 10.87 24.94 25.96
N LYS A 113 10.26 24.31 24.95
CA LYS A 113 9.40 24.97 23.95
C LYS A 113 7.95 24.96 24.43
N LYS A 114 7.23 26.06 24.20
CA LYS A 114 5.78 26.16 24.47
C LYS A 114 4.99 25.09 23.69
N SER A 115 3.88 24.62 24.25
CA SER A 115 2.97 23.66 23.60
C SER A 115 2.45 24.22 22.27
N LEU A 116 2.14 23.32 21.34
CA LEU A 116 1.41 23.69 20.12
C LEU A 116 -0.06 23.94 20.49
N GLY A 117 -0.68 24.95 19.87
CA GLY A 117 -2.11 25.18 20.03
C GLY A 117 -2.93 24.01 19.51
N ILE A 118 -4.10 23.79 20.11
CA ILE A 118 -5.03 22.73 19.70
C ILE A 118 -5.38 22.96 18.23
N ALA A 119 -5.19 21.93 17.40
CA ALA A 119 -5.59 21.96 16.00
C ALA A 119 -7.12 22.07 15.94
N LYS A 120 -7.64 23.10 15.24
CA LYS A 120 -9.07 23.23 14.98
C LYS A 120 -9.59 22.00 14.25
N GLU A 121 -10.82 21.58 14.55
CA GLU A 121 -11.51 20.56 13.78
C GLU A 121 -11.47 20.93 12.30
N LYS A 122 -11.03 19.98 11.47
CA LYS A 122 -10.88 20.22 10.04
C LYS A 122 -12.26 20.12 9.40
N GLU A 123 -12.71 21.21 8.82
CA GLU A 123 -13.90 21.23 7.96
C GLU A 123 -13.76 20.21 6.82
N PRO A 124 -14.89 19.68 6.29
CA PRO A 124 -14.88 18.75 5.17
C PRO A 124 -14.13 19.38 4.00
N ILE A 125 -13.20 18.61 3.43
CA ILE A 125 -12.30 19.09 2.38
C ILE A 125 -12.81 18.54 1.05
N SER A 126 -13.03 19.42 0.08
CA SER A 126 -13.26 19.00 -1.31
C SER A 126 -11.99 18.35 -1.85
N LYS A 127 -12.01 17.04 -2.10
CA LYS A 127 -10.90 16.29 -2.70
C LYS A 127 -11.25 15.84 -4.10
N LYS A 128 -10.23 15.84 -4.97
CA LYS A 128 -10.30 15.25 -6.31
C LYS A 128 -10.09 13.75 -6.20
N ILE A 129 -11.13 12.97 -6.49
CA ILE A 129 -11.08 11.51 -6.48
C ILE A 129 -11.02 11.02 -7.93
N SER A 130 -10.08 10.13 -8.24
CA SER A 130 -10.00 9.56 -9.59
C SER A 130 -11.16 8.60 -9.83
N THR A 131 -11.71 8.65 -11.04
CA THR A 131 -12.72 7.67 -11.49
C THR A 131 -12.14 6.30 -11.80
N THR A 132 -10.82 6.20 -12.02
CA THR A 132 -10.15 4.93 -12.36
C THR A 132 -9.56 4.25 -11.12
N ASP A 133 -9.14 5.04 -10.13
CA ASP A 133 -8.53 4.56 -8.88
C ASP A 133 -8.91 5.51 -7.72
N PRO A 134 -10.03 5.26 -7.02
CA PRO A 134 -10.55 6.15 -5.98
C PRO A 134 -9.61 6.32 -4.78
N ASP A 135 -8.74 5.35 -4.51
CA ASP A 135 -7.79 5.37 -3.40
C ASP A 135 -6.51 6.16 -3.73
N SER A 136 -6.34 6.55 -5.00
CA SER A 136 -5.20 7.36 -5.42
C SER A 136 -5.28 8.80 -4.92
N GLY A 137 -4.14 9.32 -4.46
CA GLY A 137 -3.99 10.70 -3.99
C GLY A 137 -3.20 11.57 -4.96
N TRP A 138 -3.44 12.89 -4.91
CA TRP A 138 -2.60 13.86 -5.61
C TRP A 138 -1.36 14.16 -4.79
N PHE A 139 -0.20 13.73 -5.30
CA PHE A 139 1.08 14.05 -4.70
C PHE A 139 1.57 15.43 -5.16
N HIS A 140 1.67 16.37 -4.22
CA HIS A 140 2.38 17.62 -4.43
C HIS A 140 3.82 17.45 -3.96
N LYS A 141 4.77 17.60 -4.87
CA LYS A 141 6.20 17.51 -4.58
C LYS A 141 6.59 18.68 -3.68
N ALA A 142 6.58 18.49 -2.37
CA ALA A 142 7.19 19.44 -1.45
C ALA A 142 8.71 19.24 -1.53
N SER A 143 9.47 20.31 -1.78
CA SER A 143 10.91 20.29 -1.57
C SER A 143 11.18 20.07 -0.08
N PHE A 144 11.40 18.83 0.31
CA PHE A 144 12.07 18.52 1.56
C PHE A 144 13.56 18.77 1.33
N CYS A 145 14.06 19.91 1.81
CA CYS A 145 15.48 20.07 2.06
C CYS A 145 15.77 19.37 3.39
N LEU A 146 16.72 18.42 3.36
CA LEU A 146 17.37 17.86 4.55
C LEU A 146 18.03 18.98 5.37
#